data_AF-A0A971SHT7-F1
#
_entry.id   AF-A0A971SHT7-F1
#
_cell.length_a   1.000
_cell.length_b   1.000
_cell.length_c   1.000
_cell.angle_alpha   90.00
_cell.angle_beta   90.00
_cell.angle_gamma   90.00
#
_symmetry.space_group_name_H-M   'P 1'
#
loop_
_entity.id
_entity.type
_entity.pdbx_description
1 polymer ?
#
loop_
_entity_poly.entity_id
_entity_poly.type
_entity_poly.pdbx_seq_one_letter_code
_entity_poly.pdbx_strand_id
1 'polypeptide(L)'
;MKIDKPTTASLIGAFSTIPYEILTRVFKLLGHGKYSIYELTSLVITLNRPDTILGFFISVLIGASIAVIFYYAVIKWFGWGNLLLKSVFLSLQSWVLLEGIFMWLVEGCNFVPLRPMGDYYSQFFSVIAFGITMGLLTQKYLKN
;
A
#
# COMPACT_ATOMS: atom_id res chain seq x y z
N MET A 1 0.71 -25.02 -15.40
CA MET A 1 0.94 -24.86 -13.95
C MET A 1 -0.24 -24.14 -13.33
N LYS A 2 -0.93 -24.73 -12.35
CA LYS A 2 -1.85 -23.96 -11.50
C LYS A 2 -1.00 -23.23 -10.48
N ILE A 3 -1.01 -21.89 -10.50
CA ILE A 3 -0.37 -21.07 -9.46
C ILE A 3 -1.12 -21.36 -8.15
N ASP A 4 -0.40 -21.57 -7.05
CA ASP A 4 -1.00 -21.78 -5.75
C ASP A 4 -1.70 -20.50 -5.24
N LYS A 5 -2.70 -20.67 -4.37
CA LYS A 5 -3.49 -19.54 -3.85
C LYS A 5 -2.62 -18.48 -3.14
N PRO A 6 -1.62 -18.83 -2.31
CA PRO A 6 -0.69 -17.87 -1.71
C PRO A 6 0.10 -17.05 -2.73
N THR A 7 0.69 -17.70 -3.75
CA THR A 7 1.41 -16.98 -4.81
C THR A 7 0.47 -16.09 -5.64
N THR A 8 -0.77 -16.51 -5.84
CA THR A 8 -1.78 -15.66 -6.49
C THR A 8 -2.11 -14.44 -5.63
N ALA A 9 -2.23 -14.61 -4.30
CA ALA A 9 -2.47 -13.50 -3.37
C ALA A 9 -1.31 -12.49 -3.36
N SER A 10 -0.05 -12.96 -3.35
CA SER A 10 1.11 -12.07 -3.37
C SER A 10 1.16 -11.23 -4.66
N LEU A 11 0.88 -11.84 -5.82
CA LEU A 11 0.78 -11.13 -7.09
C LEU A 11 -0.35 -10.09 -7.09
N ILE A 12 -1.51 -10.42 -6.51
CA ILE A 12 -2.61 -9.47 -6.38
C ILE A 12 -2.17 -8.24 -5.57
N GLY A 13 -1.50 -8.44 -4.43
CA GLY A 13 -0.98 -7.36 -3.61
C GLY A 13 0.06 -6.52 -4.35
N ALA A 14 0.99 -7.17 -5.03
CA ALA A 14 2.02 -6.53 -5.85
C ALA A 14 1.42 -5.63 -6.94
N PHE A 15 0.43 -6.12 -7.70
CA PHE A 15 -0.19 -5.32 -8.77
C PHE A 15 -1.15 -4.25 -8.24
N SER A 16 -1.71 -4.42 -7.04
CA SER A 16 -2.60 -3.43 -6.43
C SER A 16 -1.87 -2.14 -6.05
N THR A 17 -0.53 -2.13 -5.99
CA THR A 17 0.25 -0.92 -5.77
C THR A 17 0.22 0.04 -6.97
N ILE A 18 -0.08 -0.45 -8.17
CA ILE A 18 -0.07 0.37 -9.38
C ILE A 18 -1.16 1.45 -9.34
N PRO A 19 -2.46 1.14 -9.11
CA PRO A 19 -3.48 2.18 -8.94
C PRO A 19 -3.18 3.13 -7.78
N TYR A 20 -2.57 2.61 -6.71
CA TYR A 20 -2.18 3.40 -5.55
C TYR A 20 -1.13 4.46 -5.92
N GLU A 21 -0.09 4.06 -6.66
CA GLU A 21 0.92 4.98 -7.18
C GLU A 21 0.35 5.99 -8.18
N ILE A 22 -0.52 5.55 -9.09
CA ILE A 22 -1.13 6.45 -10.07
C ILE A 22 -1.89 7.57 -9.35
N LEU A 23 -2.68 7.24 -8.34
CA LEU A 23 -3.44 8.24 -7.57
C LEU A 23 -2.54 9.19 -6.79
N THR A 24 -1.53 8.68 -6.10
CA THR A 24 -0.62 9.55 -5.32
C THR A 24 0.22 10.46 -6.23
N ARG A 25 0.61 10.00 -7.42
CA ARG A 25 1.21 10.87 -8.44
C ARG A 25 0.27 11.97 -8.90
N VAL A 26 -1.00 11.66 -9.12
CA VAL A 26 -2.00 12.67 -9.50
C VAL A 26 -2.12 13.71 -8.38
N PHE A 27 -2.22 13.31 -7.12
CA PHE A 27 -2.26 14.26 -6.00
C PHE A 27 -0.99 15.11 -5.87
N LYS A 28 0.18 14.50 -6.12
CA LYS A 28 1.45 15.23 -6.16
C LYS A 28 1.45 16.28 -7.27
N LEU A 29 0.99 15.93 -8.48
CA LEU A 29 0.90 16.87 -9.61
C LEU A 29 -0.08 18.02 -9.36
N LEU A 30 -1.15 17.77 -8.60
CA LEU A 30 -2.12 18.79 -8.18
C LEU A 30 -1.61 19.65 -6.99
N GLY A 31 -0.42 19.37 -6.46
CA GLY A 31 0.16 20.10 -5.32
C GLY A 31 -0.41 19.70 -3.96
N HIS A 32 -1.22 18.64 -3.89
CA HIS A 32 -1.79 18.12 -2.64
C HIS A 32 -0.84 17.16 -1.90
N GLY A 33 0.19 16.65 -2.55
CA GLY A 33 1.20 15.78 -1.97
C GLY A 33 2.61 16.21 -2.35
N LYS A 34 3.57 15.96 -1.46
CA LYS A 34 4.99 16.20 -1.72
C LYS A 34 5.65 14.96 -2.34
N TYR A 35 5.22 13.77 -1.93
CA TYR A 35 5.78 12.51 -2.40
C TYR A 35 4.68 11.61 -2.96
N SER A 36 4.98 10.91 -4.04
CA SER A 36 4.22 9.71 -4.45
C SER A 36 4.47 8.58 -3.44
N ILE A 37 3.65 7.54 -3.45
CA ILE A 37 3.87 6.42 -2.54
C ILE A 37 5.22 5.74 -2.79
N TYR A 38 5.66 5.60 -4.04
CA TYR A 38 6.96 4.99 -4.31
C TYR A 38 8.10 5.87 -3.76
N GLU A 39 8.04 7.17 -3.97
CA GLU A 39 9.03 8.08 -3.37
C GLU A 39 9.01 8.00 -1.84
N LEU A 40 7.85 7.99 -1.21
CA LEU A 40 7.72 7.92 0.25
C LEU A 40 8.25 6.60 0.81
N THR A 41 7.86 5.48 0.21
CA THR A 41 8.31 4.14 0.63
C THR A 41 9.81 3.94 0.48
N SER A 42 10.44 4.58 -0.51
CA SER A 42 11.89 4.54 -0.68
C SER A 42 12.66 5.14 0.50
N LEU A 43 12.06 6.13 1.18
CA LEU A 43 12.69 6.84 2.31
C LEU A 43 12.90 5.94 3.53
N VAL A 44 12.20 4.81 3.63
CA VAL A 44 12.47 3.80 4.67
C VAL A 44 13.88 3.24 4.54
N ILE A 45 14.43 3.18 3.32
CA ILE A 45 15.79 2.68 3.09
C ILE A 45 16.78 3.83 2.89
N THR A 46 16.42 4.83 2.08
CA THR A 46 17.36 5.90 1.71
C THR A 46 17.45 7.01 2.75
N LEU A 47 16.47 7.11 3.66
CA LEU A 47 16.32 8.11 4.73
C LEU A 47 16.12 9.55 4.25
N ASN A 48 16.81 10.00 3.20
CA ASN A 48 16.79 11.40 2.76
C ASN A 48 16.70 11.59 1.24
N ARG A 49 16.66 10.51 0.45
CA ARG A 49 16.65 10.58 -1.01
C ARG A 49 15.46 9.82 -1.60
N PRO A 50 14.39 10.52 -2.02
CA PRO A 50 13.26 9.86 -2.66
C PRO A 50 13.70 9.25 -3.99
N ASP A 51 13.46 7.95 -4.17
CA ASP A 51 13.74 7.22 -5.40
C ASP A 51 12.55 6.36 -5.80
N THR A 52 12.00 6.62 -6.98
CA THR A 52 10.81 5.92 -7.48
C THR A 52 11.06 4.44 -7.75
N ILE A 53 12.24 4.07 -8.25
CA ILE A 53 12.53 2.70 -8.69
C ILE A 53 12.70 1.80 -7.46
N LEU A 54 13.49 2.25 -6.50
CA LEU A 54 13.66 1.57 -5.23
C LEU A 54 12.32 1.49 -4.48
N GLY A 55 11.59 2.61 -4.47
CA GLY A 55 10.23 2.71 -3.92
C GLY A 55 9.25 1.71 -4.50
N PHE A 56 9.28 1.49 -5.81
CA PHE A 56 8.47 0.50 -6.50
C PHE A 56 8.73 -0.92 -5.96
N PHE A 57 10.00 -1.34 -5.86
CA PHE A 57 10.33 -2.67 -5.36
C PHE A 57 9.89 -2.86 -3.92
N ILE A 58 10.13 -1.87 -3.05
CA ILE A 58 9.70 -1.91 -1.65
C ILE A 58 8.18 -1.97 -1.55
N SER A 59 7.49 -1.10 -2.29
CA SER A 59 6.02 -1.04 -2.31
C SER A 59 5.41 -2.35 -2.76
N VAL A 60 5.97 -2.97 -3.81
CA VAL A 60 5.53 -4.29 -4.29
C VAL A 60 5.70 -5.35 -3.22
N LEU A 61 6.83 -5.38 -2.51
CA LEU A 61 7.07 -6.34 -1.42
C LEU A 61 6.10 -6.13 -0.25
N ILE A 62 5.87 -4.88 0.15
CA ILE A 62 4.91 -4.53 1.20
C ILE A 62 3.50 -4.92 0.75
N GLY A 63 3.09 -4.55 -0.46
CA GLY A 63 1.78 -4.87 -1.02
C GLY A 63 1.53 -6.38 -1.10
N ALA A 64 2.52 -7.15 -1.58
CA ALA A 64 2.48 -8.60 -1.59
C ALA A 64 2.32 -9.18 -0.17
N SER A 65 3.06 -8.65 0.81
CA SER A 65 2.98 -9.08 2.21
C SER A 65 1.59 -8.80 2.80
N ILE A 66 1.03 -7.61 2.56
CA ILE A 66 -0.33 -7.25 2.99
C ILE A 66 -1.36 -8.20 2.39
N ALA A 67 -1.26 -8.54 1.10
CA ALA A 67 -2.22 -9.43 0.45
C ALA A 67 -2.11 -10.89 0.93
N VAL A 68 -0.91 -11.36 1.27
CA VAL A 68 -0.73 -12.68 1.90
C VAL A 68 -1.35 -12.68 3.30
N ILE A 69 -1.15 -11.63 4.10
CA ILE A 69 -1.81 -11.45 5.40
C ILE A 69 -3.33 -11.42 5.22
N PHE A 70 -3.83 -10.68 4.23
CA PHE A 70 -5.25 -10.64 3.90
C PHE A 70 -5.81 -12.04 3.63
N TYR A 71 -5.13 -12.83 2.80
CA TYR A 71 -5.57 -14.19 2.48
C TYR A 71 -5.57 -15.12 3.71
N TYR A 72 -4.50 -15.14 4.49
CA TYR A 72 -4.37 -16.07 5.62
C TYR A 72 -5.10 -15.62 6.89
N ALA A 73 -4.89 -14.37 7.31
CA ALA A 73 -5.42 -13.88 8.57
C ALA A 73 -6.89 -13.42 8.45
N VAL A 74 -7.28 -12.88 7.29
CA VAL A 74 -8.63 -12.33 7.13
C VAL A 74 -9.56 -13.31 6.44
N ILE A 75 -9.20 -13.83 5.27
CA ILE A 75 -10.10 -14.69 4.49
C ILE A 75 -10.26 -16.07 5.13
N LYS A 76 -9.17 -16.72 5.55
CA LYS A 76 -9.30 -18.06 6.17
C LYS A 76 -10.01 -18.05 7.51
N TRP A 77 -9.87 -16.97 8.30
CA TRP A 77 -10.45 -16.91 9.65
C TRP A 77 -11.88 -16.36 9.64
N PHE A 78 -12.14 -15.31 8.85
CA PHE A 78 -13.44 -14.62 8.83
C PHE A 78 -14.27 -14.94 7.58
N GLY A 79 -13.82 -15.84 6.73
CA GLY A 79 -14.50 -16.28 5.51
C GLY A 79 -14.52 -15.25 4.38
N TRP A 80 -15.18 -15.64 3.28
CA TRP A 80 -15.23 -14.91 2.00
C TRP A 80 -16.30 -13.80 1.92
N GLY A 81 -17.03 -13.54 3.00
CA GLY A 81 -18.02 -12.45 3.05
C GLY A 81 -17.35 -11.08 3.13
N ASN A 82 -17.93 -10.06 2.49
CA ASN A 82 -17.51 -8.65 2.55
C ASN A 82 -16.02 -8.40 2.27
N LEU A 83 -15.45 -9.07 1.26
CA LEU A 83 -14.03 -8.97 0.92
C LEU A 83 -13.54 -7.54 0.69
N LEU A 84 -14.33 -6.70 0.00
CA LEU A 84 -13.96 -5.31 -0.27
C LEU A 84 -13.83 -4.49 1.00
N LEU A 85 -14.78 -4.62 1.93
CA LEU A 85 -14.73 -3.87 3.19
C LEU A 85 -13.56 -4.34 4.05
N LYS A 86 -13.34 -5.66 4.10
CA LYS A 86 -12.22 -6.26 4.83
C LYS A 86 -10.86 -5.85 4.24
N SER A 87 -10.74 -5.81 2.91
CA SER A 87 -9.49 -5.42 2.25
C SER A 87 -9.18 -3.95 2.48
N VAL A 88 -10.15 -3.06 2.30
CA VAL A 88 -10.01 -1.63 2.60
C VAL A 88 -9.63 -1.41 4.06
N PHE A 89 -10.31 -2.09 4.99
CA PHE A 89 -10.02 -1.97 6.41
C PHE A 89 -8.59 -2.41 6.75
N LEU A 90 -8.15 -3.58 6.25
CA LEU A 90 -6.78 -4.05 6.46
C LEU A 90 -5.75 -3.10 5.82
N SER A 91 -6.04 -2.58 4.63
CA SER A 91 -5.15 -1.64 3.94
C SER A 91 -5.00 -0.34 4.74
N LEU A 92 -6.08 0.20 5.29
CA LEU A 92 -6.03 1.39 6.15
C LEU A 92 -5.23 1.13 7.43
N GLN A 93 -5.44 -0.01 8.09
CA GLN A 93 -4.66 -0.38 9.28
C GLN A 93 -3.17 -0.53 8.96
N SER A 94 -2.84 -1.22 7.86
CA SER A 94 -1.46 -1.38 7.39
C SER A 94 -0.83 -0.02 7.08
N TRP A 95 -1.59 0.89 6.50
CA TRP A 95 -1.12 2.24 6.23
C TRP A 95 -0.84 3.04 7.49
N VAL A 96 -1.72 3.01 8.49
CA VAL A 96 -1.48 3.69 9.77
C VAL A 96 -0.17 3.22 10.42
N LEU A 97 0.12 1.92 10.34
CA LEU A 97 1.39 1.37 10.84
C LEU A 97 2.60 1.87 10.03
N LEU A 98 2.50 1.85 8.70
CA LEU A 98 3.56 2.38 7.82
C LEU A 98 3.79 3.87 8.03
N GLU A 99 2.72 4.65 8.21
CA GLU A 99 2.77 6.07 8.52
C GLU A 99 3.51 6.33 9.83
N GLY A 100 3.22 5.54 10.87
CA GLY A 100 3.98 5.57 12.12
C GLY A 100 5.46 5.29 11.92
N ILE A 101 5.82 4.36 11.02
CA ILE A 101 7.22 4.06 10.67
C ILE A 101 7.86 5.24 9.92
N PHE A 102 7.18 5.83 8.92
CA PHE A 102 7.71 6.99 8.19
C PHE A 102 7.92 8.19 9.12
N MET A 103 6.94 8.49 9.96
CA MET A 103 7.02 9.58 10.92
C MET A 103 8.15 9.35 11.92
N TRP A 104 8.34 8.13 12.41
CA TRP A 104 9.40 7.84 13.38
C TRP A 104 10.80 7.82 12.75
N LEU A 105 10.96 7.10 11.64
CA LEU A 105 12.26 6.81 11.03
C LEU A 105 12.79 7.99 10.19
N VAL A 106 11.90 8.71 9.49
CA VAL A 106 12.28 9.72 8.50
C VAL A 106 12.07 11.13 9.05
N GLU A 107 10.85 11.43 9.51
CA GLU A 107 10.49 12.79 9.96
C GLU A 107 10.99 13.09 11.37
N GLY A 108 10.85 12.15 12.30
CA GLY A 108 11.25 12.29 13.70
C GLY A 108 12.75 12.45 13.88
N CYS A 109 13.53 11.89 12.96
CA CYS A 109 14.98 12.06 12.91
C CYS A 109 15.43 13.28 12.08
N ASN A 110 14.49 14.08 11.57
CA ASN A 110 14.75 15.26 10.72
C ASN A 110 15.57 14.96 9.44
N PHE A 111 15.48 13.74 8.89
CA PHE A 111 16.15 13.42 7.62
C PHE A 111 15.49 14.08 6.42
N VAL A 112 14.20 14.38 6.54
CA VAL A 112 13.37 15.08 5.54
C VAL A 112 12.50 16.10 6.28
N PRO A 113 12.24 17.30 5.71
CA PRO A 113 11.32 18.25 6.32
C PRO A 113 9.91 17.67 6.42
N LEU A 114 9.20 18.08 7.48
CA LEU A 114 7.83 17.69 7.77
C LEU A 114 6.92 17.85 6.54
N ARG A 115 6.13 16.81 6.28
CA ARG A 115 5.21 16.81 5.15
C ARG A 115 3.98 17.67 5.47
N PRO A 116 3.40 18.36 4.48
CA PRO A 116 2.15 19.09 4.70
C PRO A 116 1.01 18.10 4.98
N MET A 117 0.00 18.53 5.75
CA MET A 117 -1.17 17.70 6.08
C MET A 117 -1.87 17.11 4.85
N GLY A 118 -1.86 17.83 3.72
CA GLY A 118 -2.39 17.35 2.45
C GLY A 118 -1.77 16.03 1.98
N ASP A 119 -0.47 15.83 2.24
CA ASP A 119 0.24 14.62 1.84
C ASP A 119 -0.35 13.39 2.55
N TYR A 120 -0.51 13.46 3.88
CA TYR A 120 -1.13 12.39 4.67
C TYR A 120 -2.54 12.06 4.17
N TYR A 121 -3.40 13.07 3.95
CA TYR A 121 -4.75 12.84 3.42
C TYR A 121 -4.75 12.20 2.03
N SER A 122 -3.85 12.65 1.15
CA SER A 122 -3.73 12.10 -0.19
C SER A 122 -3.31 10.62 -0.18
N GLN A 123 -2.41 10.25 0.73
CA GLN A 123 -1.98 8.87 0.93
C GLN A 123 -3.13 8.02 1.51
N PHE A 124 -3.80 8.50 2.57
CA PHE A 124 -4.97 7.82 3.15
C PHE A 124 -6.07 7.54 2.12
N PHE A 125 -6.39 8.53 1.28
CA PHE A 125 -7.39 8.35 0.22
C PHE A 125 -6.92 7.31 -0.80
N SER A 126 -5.65 7.38 -1.21
CA SER A 126 -5.09 6.49 -2.21
C SER A 126 -4.95 5.04 -1.72
N VAL A 127 -4.79 4.82 -0.40
CA VAL A 127 -4.82 3.49 0.24
C VAL A 127 -6.18 2.81 0.10
N ILE A 128 -7.27 3.58 0.07
CA ILE A 128 -8.60 3.01 -0.17
C ILE A 128 -8.64 2.38 -1.56
N ALA A 129 -8.05 3.02 -2.57
CA ALA A 129 -7.97 2.46 -3.92
C ALA A 129 -7.09 1.20 -3.99
N PHE A 130 -5.99 1.15 -3.22
CA PHE A 130 -5.21 -0.08 -3.04
C PHE A 130 -6.09 -1.20 -2.48
N GLY A 131 -6.81 -0.93 -1.39
CA GLY A 131 -7.69 -1.90 -0.73
C GLY A 131 -8.85 -2.36 -1.62
N ILE A 132 -9.47 -1.46 -2.37
CA ILE A 132 -10.52 -1.80 -3.35
C ILE A 132 -9.94 -2.72 -4.44
N THR A 133 -8.80 -2.35 -5.03
CA THR A 133 -8.16 -3.14 -6.09
C THR A 133 -7.81 -4.54 -5.59
N MET A 134 -7.17 -4.62 -4.43
CA MET A 134 -6.80 -5.88 -3.80
C MET A 134 -8.04 -6.75 -3.53
N GLY A 135 -9.12 -6.16 -2.99
CA GLY A 135 -10.37 -6.86 -2.71
C GLY A 135 -11.08 -7.38 -3.96
N LEU A 136 -11.18 -6.57 -5.02
CA LEU A 136 -11.79 -6.96 -6.31
C LEU A 136 -11.00 -8.09 -6.98
N LEU A 137 -9.67 -7.97 -7.02
CA LEU A 137 -8.81 -9.00 -7.61
C LEU A 137 -8.86 -10.30 -6.81
N THR A 138 -8.88 -10.22 -5.48
CA THR A 138 -9.02 -11.40 -4.62
C THR A 138 -10.35 -12.10 -4.85
N GLN A 139 -11.44 -11.34 -4.98
CA GLN A 139 -12.75 -11.89 -5.29
C GLN A 139 -12.77 -12.57 -6.66
N LYS A 140 -12.07 -12.02 -7.67
CA LYS A 140 -12.09 -12.57 -9.03
C LYS A 140 -11.21 -13.81 -9.20
N TYR A 141 -10.02 -13.82 -8.57
CA TYR A 141 -8.99 -14.82 -8.85
C TYR A 141 -8.83 -15.89 -7.76
N LEU A 142 -9.21 -15.59 -6.52
CA LEU A 142 -9.02 -16.50 -5.38
C LEU A 142 -10.32 -17.14 -4.86
N LYS A 143 -11.46 -16.48 -5.05
CA LYS A 143 -12.81 -16.96 -4.66
C LYS A 143 -13.36 -17.98 -5.67
N ASN A 144 -12.53 -18.98 -6.00
CA ASN A 144 -12.86 -20.16 -6.78
C ASN A 144 -12.72 -21.41 -5.90
#